data_AF-A0A1A8LB93-F1
#
_entry.id   AF-A0A1A8LB93-F1
#
_cell.length_a   1.000
_cell.length_b   1.000
_cell.length_c   1.000
_cell.angle_alpha   90.00
_cell.angle_beta   90.00
_cell.angle_gamma   90.00
#
_symmetry.space_group_name_H-M   'P 1'
#
loop_
_entity.id
_entity.type
_entity.pdbx_description
1 polymer ?
#
loop_
_entity_poly.entity_id
_entity_poly.type
_entity_poly.pdbx_seq_one_letter_code
_entity_poly.pdbx_strand_id
1 'polypeptide(L)'
;LLFLLLLRFTAPIMIWVLIVGLLGAGAYGIYHCYWEYANYKQQNASISTVGLTTNLQVYLQVQETWLAFLIIISVAEVIILLTLIFLRTRILIAIALIQESSKAIGYMMSALFYPLITFVLLLVCVTYWGATALYLATSGAPIYKVVALNSTLSGCKAINGTADCDPQNFNSSSYADCPSASCIFIKYNNQGLFQRNIFNLQIYNAIAFLWCANFVIALGQCTLAGAFASYYWAFSKPGDIPMFPVCASFMRSIRFHVGSLAFGALILTVVQIVRIILEYIDHKTRSAQNPCARFLICCLKCCFWCLE
;
A
#
# COMPACT_ATOMS: atom_id res chain seq x y z
N LEU A 1 -27.22 -13.05 7.48
CA LEU A 1 -28.35 -13.43 6.58
C LEU A 1 -28.97 -12.24 5.85
N LEU A 2 -29.45 -11.20 6.55
CA LEU A 2 -30.11 -10.04 5.92
C LEU A 2 -29.22 -9.30 4.89
N PHE A 3 -27.94 -9.07 5.22
CA PHE A 3 -26.94 -8.49 4.31
C PHE A 3 -26.71 -9.32 3.03
N LEU A 4 -26.81 -10.64 3.13
CA LEU A 4 -26.59 -11.55 2.00
C LEU A 4 -27.84 -11.79 1.16
N LEU A 5 -29.01 -11.77 1.80
CA LEU A 5 -30.29 -11.66 1.10
C LEU A 5 -30.36 -10.35 0.33
N LEU A 6 -29.91 -9.24 0.94
CA LEU A 6 -29.71 -7.98 0.24
C LEU A 6 -28.76 -8.20 -0.94
N LEU A 7 -27.50 -8.60 -0.75
CA LEU A 7 -26.57 -8.79 -1.88
C LEU A 7 -27.08 -9.72 -2.99
N ARG A 8 -27.86 -10.77 -2.67
CA ARG A 8 -28.41 -11.69 -3.67
C ARG A 8 -29.42 -11.03 -4.60
N PHE A 9 -30.33 -10.22 -4.05
CA PHE A 9 -31.38 -9.55 -4.84
C PHE A 9 -30.97 -8.14 -5.28
N THR A 10 -30.10 -7.48 -4.50
CA THR A 10 -29.59 -6.15 -4.79
C THR A 10 -28.38 -6.17 -5.68
N ALA A 11 -27.61 -7.27 -5.89
CA ALA A 11 -26.44 -7.20 -6.77
C ALA A 11 -26.78 -6.77 -8.22
N PRO A 12 -27.78 -7.35 -8.91
CA PRO A 12 -28.18 -6.87 -10.22
C PRO A 12 -28.74 -5.44 -10.16
N ILE A 13 -29.58 -5.16 -9.16
CA ILE A 13 -30.22 -3.83 -8.98
C ILE A 13 -29.15 -2.76 -8.74
N MET A 14 -28.18 -3.03 -7.88
CA MET A 14 -27.06 -2.17 -7.52
C MET A 14 -26.20 -1.88 -8.74
N ILE A 15 -25.87 -2.88 -9.57
CA ILE A 15 -25.10 -2.66 -10.79
C ILE A 15 -25.87 -1.76 -11.75
N TRP A 16 -27.16 -2.01 -11.98
CA TRP A 16 -27.97 -1.14 -12.84
C TRP A 16 -28.16 0.26 -12.27
N VAL A 17 -28.37 0.41 -10.97
CA VAL A 17 -28.46 1.70 -10.28
C VAL A 17 -27.14 2.47 -10.38
N LEU A 18 -25.99 1.80 -10.26
CA LEU A 18 -24.67 2.43 -10.44
C LEU A 18 -24.45 2.87 -11.89
N ILE A 19 -24.84 2.05 -12.87
CA ILE A 19 -24.74 2.42 -14.30
C ILE A 19 -25.64 3.61 -14.61
N VAL A 20 -26.92 3.54 -14.26
CA VAL A 20 -27.89 4.62 -14.49
C VAL A 20 -27.50 5.88 -13.70
N GLY A 21 -27.02 5.71 -12.47
CA GLY A 21 -26.53 6.81 -11.63
C GLY A 21 -25.30 7.50 -12.21
N LEU A 22 -24.34 6.74 -12.75
CA LEU A 22 -23.15 7.29 -13.40
C LEU A 22 -23.54 8.10 -14.65
N LEU A 23 -24.38 7.53 -15.52
CA LEU A 23 -24.86 8.22 -16.73
C LEU A 23 -25.73 9.44 -16.39
N GLY A 24 -26.59 9.32 -15.36
CA GLY A 24 -27.41 10.42 -14.89
C GLY A 24 -26.59 11.57 -14.30
N ALA A 25 -25.54 11.26 -13.52
CA ALA A 25 -24.62 12.25 -12.98
C ALA A 25 -23.81 12.94 -14.09
N GLY A 26 -23.35 12.18 -15.09
CA GLY A 26 -22.68 12.72 -16.27
C GLY A 26 -23.58 13.66 -17.06
N ALA A 27 -24.80 13.23 -17.39
CA ALA A 27 -25.79 14.04 -18.10
C ALA A 27 -26.16 15.31 -17.32
N TYR A 28 -26.35 15.22 -16.00
CA TYR A 28 -26.57 16.38 -15.14
C TYR A 28 -25.36 17.32 -15.16
N GLY A 29 -24.14 16.79 -15.10
CA GLY A 29 -22.91 17.56 -15.22
C GLY A 29 -22.82 18.34 -16.53
N ILE A 30 -23.18 17.73 -17.66
CA ILE A 30 -23.23 18.39 -18.97
C ILE A 30 -24.27 19.51 -18.97
N TYR A 31 -25.48 19.24 -18.47
CA TYR A 31 -26.54 20.24 -18.36
C TYR A 31 -26.12 21.42 -17.49
N HIS A 32 -25.56 21.15 -16.31
CA HIS A 32 -25.11 22.18 -15.38
C HIS A 32 -23.98 23.03 -15.98
N CYS A 33 -22.99 22.40 -16.62
CA CYS A 33 -21.91 23.13 -17.27
C CYS A 33 -22.41 23.99 -18.43
N TYR A 34 -23.41 23.52 -19.18
CA TYR A 34 -24.04 24.30 -20.25
C TYR A 34 -24.79 25.51 -19.69
N TRP A 35 -25.55 25.33 -18.61
CA TRP A 35 -26.30 26.40 -17.97
C TRP A 35 -25.38 27.49 -17.42
N GLU A 36 -24.32 27.11 -16.71
CA GLU A 36 -23.31 28.06 -16.21
C GLU A 36 -22.54 28.75 -17.34
N TYR A 37 -22.17 28.00 -18.38
CA TYR A 37 -21.57 28.60 -19.58
C TYR A 37 -22.48 29.68 -20.18
N ALA A 38 -23.78 29.43 -20.29
CA ALA A 38 -24.74 30.41 -20.81
C ALA A 38 -24.87 31.65 -19.93
N ASN A 39 -24.83 31.49 -18.60
CA ASN A 39 -24.88 32.61 -17.65
C ASN A 39 -23.63 33.49 -17.74
N TYR A 40 -22.44 32.90 -17.70
CA TYR A 40 -21.17 33.65 -17.75
C TYR A 40 -20.81 34.17 -19.14
N LYS A 41 -21.39 33.61 -20.21
CA LYS A 41 -21.26 34.15 -21.57
C LYS A 41 -21.76 35.58 -21.69
N GLN A 42 -22.71 36.00 -20.85
CA GLN A 42 -23.19 37.38 -20.83
C GLN A 42 -22.22 38.34 -20.13
N GLN A 43 -21.25 37.85 -19.36
CA GLN A 43 -20.37 38.67 -18.51
C GLN A 43 -19.03 39.04 -19.16
N ASN A 44 -18.74 38.60 -20.40
CA ASN A 44 -17.55 38.93 -21.21
C ASN A 44 -16.17 38.77 -20.52
N ALA A 45 -16.08 38.06 -19.39
CA ALA A 45 -14.80 37.75 -18.74
C ALA A 45 -14.06 36.63 -19.50
N SER A 46 -12.77 36.81 -19.77
CA SER A 46 -11.92 35.82 -20.45
C SER A 46 -10.81 35.30 -19.54
N ILE A 47 -10.29 34.11 -19.83
CA ILE A 47 -9.16 33.54 -19.06
C ILE A 47 -7.91 34.42 -19.17
N SER A 48 -7.72 35.11 -20.29
CA SER A 48 -6.55 35.96 -20.53
C SER A 48 -6.49 37.21 -19.63
N THR A 49 -7.63 37.68 -19.10
CA THR A 49 -7.65 38.86 -18.21
C THR A 49 -7.44 38.52 -16.73
N VAL A 50 -7.64 37.25 -16.34
CA VAL A 50 -7.63 36.82 -14.93
C VAL A 50 -6.21 36.56 -14.38
N GLY A 51 -5.22 36.34 -15.25
CA GLY A 51 -3.84 36.04 -14.83
C GLY A 51 -3.70 34.69 -14.10
N LEU A 52 -2.47 34.34 -13.69
CA LEU A 52 -2.21 33.14 -12.91
C LEU A 52 -2.46 33.43 -11.42
N THR A 53 -3.57 32.93 -10.88
CA THR A 53 -3.92 33.10 -9.46
C THR A 53 -4.08 31.72 -8.81
N THR A 54 -3.91 31.62 -7.50
CA THR A 54 -4.16 30.38 -6.75
C THR A 54 -5.63 30.22 -6.34
N ASN A 55 -6.48 31.20 -6.65
CA ASN A 55 -7.88 31.20 -6.22
C ASN A 55 -8.77 30.54 -7.28
N LEU A 56 -9.17 29.29 -7.01
CA LEU A 56 -10.04 28.48 -7.87
C LEU A 56 -11.40 29.12 -8.16
N GLN A 57 -11.92 29.95 -7.26
CA GLN A 57 -13.22 30.59 -7.42
C GLN A 57 -13.23 31.59 -8.57
N VAL A 58 -12.08 32.21 -8.85
CA VAL A 58 -11.94 33.17 -9.95
C VAL A 58 -12.01 32.48 -11.31
N TYR A 59 -11.46 31.25 -11.41
CA TYR A 59 -11.56 30.45 -12.63
C TYR A 59 -12.98 29.92 -12.88
N LEU A 60 -13.78 29.68 -11.83
CA LEU A 60 -15.18 29.26 -11.95
C LEU A 60 -16.13 30.38 -12.41
N GLN A 61 -15.67 31.64 -12.43
CA GLN A 61 -16.45 32.79 -12.93
C GLN A 61 -16.20 33.09 -14.41
N VAL A 62 -15.42 32.26 -15.11
CA VAL A 62 -15.05 32.47 -16.51
C VAL A 62 -15.81 31.49 -17.41
N GLN A 63 -16.36 31.98 -18.54
CA GLN A 63 -17.12 31.12 -19.46
C GLN A 63 -16.29 29.96 -20.05
N GLU A 64 -15.02 30.20 -20.36
CA GLU A 64 -14.14 29.23 -21.03
C GLU A 64 -13.86 27.98 -20.16
N THR A 65 -13.88 28.12 -18.83
CA THR A 65 -13.67 26.98 -17.93
C THR A 65 -14.88 26.05 -17.93
N TRP A 66 -16.09 26.61 -17.93
CA TRP A 66 -17.33 25.84 -18.09
C TRP A 66 -17.44 25.19 -19.47
N LEU A 67 -16.97 25.86 -20.53
CA LEU A 67 -16.87 25.26 -21.86
C LEU A 67 -15.89 24.09 -21.88
N ALA A 68 -14.72 24.23 -21.26
CA ALA A 68 -13.73 23.15 -21.15
C ALA A 68 -14.29 21.95 -20.36
N PHE A 69 -14.93 22.18 -19.21
CA PHE A 69 -15.58 21.11 -18.44
C PHE A 69 -16.70 20.44 -19.22
N LEU A 70 -17.52 21.20 -19.95
CA LEU A 70 -18.57 20.65 -20.80
C LEU A 70 -17.98 19.70 -21.86
N ILE A 71 -16.91 20.09 -22.55
CA ILE A 71 -16.26 19.25 -23.56
C ILE A 71 -15.68 17.98 -22.92
N ILE A 72 -14.95 18.12 -21.80
CA ILE A 72 -14.32 16.98 -21.11
C ILE A 72 -15.36 15.97 -20.62
N ILE A 73 -16.40 16.45 -19.92
CA ILE A 73 -17.46 15.58 -19.39
C ILE A 73 -18.23 14.93 -20.55
N SER A 74 -18.52 15.68 -21.62
CA SER A 74 -19.21 15.11 -22.80
C SER A 74 -18.41 13.99 -23.46
N VAL A 75 -17.10 14.18 -23.64
CA VAL A 75 -16.22 13.14 -24.20
C VAL A 75 -16.14 11.93 -23.28
N ALA A 76 -15.98 12.14 -21.97
CA ALA A 76 -15.95 11.07 -20.98
C ALA A 76 -17.27 10.27 -20.97
N GLU A 77 -18.41 10.95 -21.02
CA GLU A 77 -19.74 10.33 -21.05
C GLU A 77 -19.94 9.49 -22.32
N VAL A 78 -19.52 9.98 -23.49
CA VAL A 78 -19.56 9.21 -24.75
C VAL A 78 -18.68 7.96 -24.66
N ILE A 79 -17.47 8.06 -24.10
CA ILE A 79 -16.59 6.90 -23.90
C ILE A 79 -17.24 5.89 -22.97
N ILE A 80 -17.80 6.34 -21.83
CA ILE A 80 -18.50 5.47 -20.87
C ILE A 80 -19.67 4.76 -21.56
N LEU A 81 -20.53 5.48 -22.28
CA LEU A 81 -21.65 4.91 -23.04
C LEU A 81 -21.19 3.86 -24.06
N LEU A 82 -20.15 4.16 -24.85
CA LEU A 82 -19.58 3.22 -25.80
C LEU A 82 -19.08 1.96 -25.09
N THR A 83 -18.31 2.10 -24.00
CA THR A 83 -17.80 0.94 -23.24
C THR A 83 -18.94 0.09 -22.67
N LEU A 84 -20.00 0.69 -22.15
CA LEU A 84 -21.18 -0.03 -21.64
C LEU A 84 -21.91 -0.79 -22.76
N ILE A 85 -22.05 -0.18 -23.95
CA ILE A 85 -22.67 -0.83 -25.11
C ILE A 85 -21.83 -2.04 -25.56
N PHE A 86 -20.51 -1.87 -25.72
CA PHE A 86 -19.62 -2.95 -26.17
C PHE A 86 -19.48 -4.07 -25.12
N LEU A 87 -19.48 -3.73 -23.84
CA LEU A 87 -19.30 -4.69 -22.75
C LEU A 87 -20.61 -5.28 -22.23
N ARG A 88 -21.77 -4.96 -22.83
CA ARG A 88 -23.10 -5.40 -22.35
C ARG A 88 -23.20 -6.91 -22.09
N THR A 89 -22.62 -7.73 -22.96
CA THR A 89 -22.62 -9.19 -22.83
C THR A 89 -21.75 -9.63 -21.66
N ARG A 90 -20.58 -8.99 -21.47
CA ARG A 90 -19.68 -9.26 -20.34
C ARG A 90 -20.29 -8.81 -19.02
N ILE A 91 -21.03 -7.69 -18.99
CA ILE A 91 -21.73 -7.20 -17.79
C ILE A 91 -22.79 -8.22 -17.35
N LEU A 92 -23.56 -8.79 -18.28
CA LEU A 92 -24.55 -9.82 -17.95
C LEU A 92 -23.89 -11.09 -17.37
N ILE A 93 -22.75 -11.52 -17.94
CA ILE A 93 -21.97 -12.63 -17.40
C ILE A 93 -21.46 -12.30 -15.99
N ALA A 94 -20.95 -11.09 -15.77
CA ALA A 94 -20.48 -10.65 -14.46
C ALA A 94 -21.61 -10.63 -13.41
N ILE A 95 -22.81 -10.15 -13.77
CA ILE A 95 -23.99 -10.18 -12.90
C ILE A 95 -24.33 -11.64 -12.52
N ALA A 96 -24.34 -12.55 -13.48
CA ALA A 96 -24.59 -13.97 -13.23
C ALA A 96 -23.52 -14.59 -12.30
N LEU A 97 -22.24 -14.26 -12.51
CA LEU A 97 -21.14 -14.71 -11.65
C LEU A 97 -21.28 -14.21 -10.20
N ILE A 98 -21.68 -12.95 -10.01
CA ILE A 98 -21.91 -12.38 -8.67
C ILE A 98 -23.11 -13.06 -8.00
N GLN A 99 -24.18 -13.33 -8.74
CA GLN A 99 -25.34 -14.06 -8.22
C GLN A 99 -24.96 -15.46 -7.74
N GLU A 100 -24.21 -16.24 -8.53
CA GLU A 100 -23.76 -17.57 -8.13
C GLU A 100 -22.76 -17.52 -6.95
N SER A 101 -21.85 -16.56 -6.96
CA SER A 101 -20.91 -16.34 -5.85
C SER A 101 -21.65 -16.00 -4.55
N SER A 102 -22.71 -15.19 -4.62
CA SER A 102 -23.53 -14.85 -3.46
C SER A 102 -24.25 -16.06 -2.86
N LYS A 103 -24.68 -17.02 -3.69
CA LYS A 103 -25.25 -18.30 -3.22
C LYS A 103 -24.20 -19.11 -2.48
N ALA A 104 -22.99 -19.23 -3.03
CA ALA A 104 -21.89 -19.95 -2.39
C ALA A 104 -21.52 -19.35 -1.03
N ILE A 105 -21.35 -18.02 -0.97
CA ILE A 105 -21.12 -17.29 0.29
C ILE A 105 -22.26 -17.57 1.26
N GLY A 106 -23.51 -17.63 0.76
CA GLY A 106 -24.73 -18.05 1.46
C GLY A 106 -24.60 -19.29 2.36
N TYR A 107 -23.83 -20.29 1.93
CA TYR A 107 -23.59 -21.53 2.68
C TYR A 107 -22.33 -21.46 3.56
N MET A 108 -21.44 -20.51 3.31
CA MET A 108 -20.13 -20.38 3.98
C MET A 108 -19.95 -18.98 4.54
N MET A 109 -20.83 -18.57 5.47
CA MET A 109 -20.84 -17.23 6.08
C MET A 109 -19.48 -16.79 6.61
N SER A 110 -18.69 -17.71 7.15
CA SER A 110 -17.36 -17.44 7.72
C SER A 110 -16.39 -16.85 6.69
N ALA A 111 -16.61 -17.07 5.39
CA ALA A 111 -15.76 -16.51 4.33
C ALA A 111 -15.81 -14.97 4.29
N LEU A 112 -16.91 -14.35 4.72
CA LEU A 112 -17.03 -12.89 4.82
C LEU A 112 -16.13 -12.28 5.90
N PHE A 113 -15.80 -13.04 6.94
CA PHE A 113 -14.91 -12.60 8.02
C PHE A 113 -13.45 -12.86 7.71
N TYR A 114 -13.15 -13.61 6.65
CA TYR A 114 -11.79 -13.97 6.30
C TYR A 114 -10.87 -12.75 6.01
N PRO A 115 -11.33 -11.66 5.37
CA PRO A 115 -10.52 -10.45 5.22
C PRO A 115 -10.01 -9.87 6.55
N LEU A 116 -10.76 -10.03 7.65
CA LEU A 116 -10.31 -9.62 8.98
C LEU A 116 -9.15 -10.49 9.47
N ILE A 117 -9.19 -11.80 9.20
CA ILE A 117 -8.08 -12.72 9.52
C ILE A 117 -6.84 -12.31 8.73
N THR A 118 -6.98 -12.06 7.42
CA THR A 118 -5.87 -11.58 6.58
C THR A 118 -5.30 -10.26 7.11
N PHE A 119 -6.16 -9.32 7.51
CA PHE A 119 -5.72 -8.05 8.10
C PHE A 119 -4.91 -8.25 9.39
N VAL A 120 -5.40 -9.10 10.31
CA VAL A 120 -4.68 -9.42 11.55
C VAL A 120 -3.32 -10.06 11.25
N LEU A 121 -3.25 -11.01 10.31
CA LEU A 121 -1.98 -11.63 9.91
C LEU A 121 -1.01 -10.63 9.29
N LEU A 122 -1.50 -9.68 8.47
CA LEU A 122 -0.66 -8.60 7.94
C LEU A 122 -0.16 -7.66 9.03
N LEU A 123 -0.99 -7.33 10.04
CA LEU A 123 -0.53 -6.57 11.21
C LEU A 123 0.57 -7.32 11.97
N VAL A 124 0.48 -8.64 12.10
CA VAL A 124 1.56 -9.45 12.66
C VAL A 124 2.83 -9.32 11.83
N CYS A 125 2.74 -9.34 10.50
CA CYS A 125 3.91 -9.11 9.64
C CYS A 125 4.52 -7.71 9.81
N VAL A 126 3.69 -6.66 9.87
CA VAL A 126 4.14 -5.27 10.06
C VAL A 126 4.80 -5.09 11.43
N THR A 127 4.18 -5.61 12.49
CA THR A 127 4.72 -5.52 13.86
C THR A 127 6.04 -6.29 13.98
N TYR A 128 6.13 -7.49 13.41
CA TYR A 128 7.37 -8.27 13.39
C TYR A 128 8.50 -7.56 12.63
N TRP A 129 8.19 -7.02 11.44
CA TRP A 129 9.13 -6.23 10.66
C TRP A 129 9.63 -4.99 11.41
N GLY A 130 8.71 -4.22 11.99
CA GLY A 130 9.01 -2.99 12.73
C GLY A 130 9.83 -3.27 14.00
N ALA A 131 9.49 -4.32 14.74
CA ALA A 131 10.26 -4.76 15.90
C ALA A 131 11.68 -5.16 15.48
N THR A 132 11.82 -5.98 14.43
CA THR A 132 13.13 -6.38 13.90
C THR A 132 13.95 -5.16 13.45
N ALA A 133 13.32 -4.23 12.72
CA ALA A 133 13.98 -3.00 12.27
C ALA A 133 14.49 -2.15 13.44
N LEU A 134 13.70 -2.02 14.50
CA LEU A 134 14.06 -1.31 15.74
C LEU A 134 15.23 -1.99 16.45
N TYR A 135 15.14 -3.31 16.68
CA TYR A 135 16.22 -4.07 17.32
C TYR A 135 17.53 -3.99 16.53
N LEU A 136 17.46 -4.06 15.19
CA LEU A 136 18.64 -3.87 14.35
C LEU A 136 19.23 -2.47 14.53
N ALA A 137 18.39 -1.42 14.51
CA ALA A 137 18.80 -0.03 14.68
C ALA A 137 19.45 0.25 16.04
N THR A 138 18.99 -0.44 17.10
CA THR A 138 19.47 -0.26 18.48
C THR A 138 20.48 -1.32 18.94
N SER A 139 20.95 -2.18 18.04
CA SER A 139 21.84 -3.32 18.38
C SER A 139 23.27 -2.93 18.79
N GLY A 140 23.66 -1.66 18.66
CA GLY A 140 24.99 -1.19 19.04
C GLY A 140 25.13 -1.06 20.55
N ALA A 141 26.25 -1.52 21.12
CA ALA A 141 26.58 -1.26 22.52
C ALA A 141 26.90 0.24 22.70
N PRO A 142 26.40 0.91 23.75
CA PRO A 142 26.72 2.31 24.00
C PRO A 142 28.20 2.45 24.37
N ILE A 143 28.91 3.37 23.71
CA ILE A 143 30.31 3.71 24.03
C ILE A 143 30.30 4.99 24.85
N TYR A 144 30.81 4.91 26.07
CA TYR A 144 31.03 6.03 26.96
C TYR A 144 32.51 6.38 27.01
N LYS A 145 32.81 7.68 27.00
CA LYS A 145 34.20 8.17 27.03
C LYS A 145 34.39 9.23 28.09
N VAL A 146 35.59 9.29 28.63
CA VAL A 146 35.97 10.32 29.61
C VAL A 146 36.28 11.61 28.87
N VAL A 147 35.49 12.65 29.14
CA VAL A 147 35.65 13.97 28.53
C VAL A 147 35.75 15.02 29.63
N ALA A 148 36.63 16.01 29.43
CA ALA A 148 36.67 17.19 30.30
C ALA A 148 35.54 18.16 29.89
N LEU A 149 34.58 18.38 30.80
CA LEU A 149 33.48 19.34 30.57
C LEU A 149 33.98 20.78 30.48
N ASN A 150 35.10 21.08 31.13
CA ASN A 150 35.76 22.37 31.03
C ASN A 150 37.27 22.20 30.80
N SER A 151 37.66 22.23 29.52
CA SER A 151 39.03 22.04 29.05
C SER A 151 39.99 23.18 29.40
N THR A 152 39.49 24.30 29.93
CA THR A 152 40.31 25.47 30.31
C THR A 152 40.91 25.36 31.71
N LEU A 153 40.46 24.43 32.55
CA LEU A 153 41.07 24.17 33.85
C LEU A 153 42.45 23.51 33.71
N SER A 154 43.36 23.89 34.62
CA SER A 154 44.67 23.27 34.77
C SER A 154 44.54 21.75 34.92
N GLY A 155 45.28 20.98 34.12
CA GLY A 155 45.28 19.51 34.14
C GLY A 155 44.20 18.83 33.28
N CYS A 156 43.17 19.56 32.83
CA CYS A 156 42.10 19.01 31.98
C CYS A 156 42.44 18.92 30.48
N LYS A 157 43.50 19.60 30.03
CA LYS A 157 43.90 19.63 28.61
C LYS A 157 44.40 18.27 28.07
N ALA A 158 44.77 17.35 28.96
CA ALA A 158 45.25 16.02 28.59
C ALA A 158 44.10 15.03 28.27
N ILE A 159 42.86 15.35 28.65
CA ILE A 159 41.70 14.46 28.47
C ILE A 159 41.05 14.74 27.12
N ASN A 160 41.45 13.97 26.10
CA ASN A 160 41.01 14.13 24.71
C ASN A 160 39.81 13.25 24.30
N GLY A 161 39.10 12.62 25.24
CA GLY A 161 37.95 11.77 24.89
C GLY A 161 38.33 10.46 24.20
N THR A 162 39.53 9.94 24.45
CA THR A 162 40.01 8.68 23.85
C THR A 162 39.75 7.45 24.72
N ALA A 163 39.84 7.61 26.05
CA ALA A 163 39.64 6.54 27.02
C ALA A 163 38.16 6.19 27.19
N ASP A 164 37.84 4.90 27.07
CA ASP A 164 36.52 4.36 27.35
C ASP A 164 36.30 4.24 28.86
N CYS A 165 35.07 4.44 29.32
CA CYS A 165 34.69 4.37 30.72
C CYS A 165 33.36 3.64 30.90
N ASP A 166 33.12 3.13 32.11
CA ASP A 166 31.83 2.59 32.52
C ASP A 166 31.16 3.60 33.45
N PRO A 167 29.97 4.13 33.12
CA PRO A 167 29.28 5.12 33.95
C PRO A 167 28.95 4.60 35.36
N GLN A 168 28.79 3.28 35.58
CA GLN A 168 28.50 2.74 36.90
C GLN A 168 29.73 2.67 37.82
N ASN A 169 30.91 2.53 37.24
CA ASN A 169 32.18 2.38 37.97
C ASN A 169 33.06 3.64 37.88
N PHE A 170 32.56 4.72 37.30
CA PHE A 170 33.32 5.95 37.12
C PHE A 170 33.49 6.68 38.46
N ASN A 171 34.73 6.79 38.92
CA ASN A 171 35.08 7.58 40.09
C ASN A 171 35.82 8.85 39.65
N SER A 172 35.25 10.04 39.92
CA SER A 172 35.88 11.33 39.58
C SER A 172 37.22 11.54 40.31
N SER A 173 37.45 10.88 41.44
CA SER A 173 38.69 11.00 42.22
C SER A 173 39.91 10.38 41.54
N SER A 174 39.74 9.52 40.53
CA SER A 174 40.87 8.98 39.75
C SER A 174 41.49 10.03 38.81
N TYR A 175 40.79 11.15 38.59
CA TYR A 175 41.24 12.29 37.80
C TYR A 175 41.47 13.52 38.69
N ALA A 176 42.35 13.39 39.70
CA ALA A 176 42.66 14.47 40.64
C ALA A 176 43.15 15.76 39.95
N ASP A 177 43.83 15.63 38.81
CA ASP A 177 44.32 16.75 38.00
C ASP A 177 43.21 17.46 37.21
N CYS A 178 42.02 16.87 37.07
CA CYS A 178 40.92 17.46 36.33
C CYS A 178 39.56 17.20 37.00
N PRO A 179 39.06 18.15 37.83
CA PRO A 179 37.78 17.99 38.50
C PRO A 179 36.57 18.05 37.54
N SER A 180 36.78 18.46 36.28
CA SER A 180 35.73 18.50 35.25
C SER A 180 35.63 17.22 34.40
N ALA A 181 36.41 16.18 34.73
CA ALA A 181 36.36 14.90 34.03
C ALA A 181 35.02 14.18 34.31
N SER A 182 34.31 13.81 33.24
CA SER A 182 33.05 13.09 33.34
C SER A 182 32.98 11.98 32.30
N CYS A 183 32.33 10.86 32.66
CA CYS A 183 32.05 9.76 31.74
C CYS A 183 30.73 10.04 31.02
N ILE A 184 30.79 10.35 29.73
CA ILE A 184 29.60 10.71 28.94
C ILE A 184 29.40 9.76 27.77
N PHE A 185 28.14 9.56 27.38
CA PHE A 185 27.78 8.81 26.18
C PHE A 185 28.21 9.60 24.94
N ILE A 186 28.93 8.94 24.02
CA ILE A 186 29.35 9.55 22.76
C ILE A 186 28.54 9.02 21.59
N LYS A 187 28.52 7.69 21.42
CA LYS A 187 27.87 7.03 20.28
C LYS A 187 27.67 5.55 20.56
N TYR A 188 26.83 4.90 19.76
CA TYR A 188 26.75 3.46 19.72
C TYR A 188 27.90 2.85 18.92
N ASN A 189 28.37 1.67 19.34
CA ASN A 189 29.42 0.92 18.67
C ASN A 189 28.98 0.48 17.28
N ASN A 190 29.77 0.82 16.27
CA ASN A 190 29.53 0.49 14.86
C ASN A 190 30.56 -0.49 14.27
N GLN A 191 31.48 -1.01 15.08
CA GLN A 191 32.58 -1.86 14.61
C GLN A 191 32.25 -3.36 14.59
N GLY A 192 31.18 -3.77 15.27
CA GLY A 192 30.74 -5.17 15.25
C GLY A 192 30.26 -5.62 13.87
N LEU A 193 30.25 -6.94 13.65
CA LEU A 193 29.90 -7.55 12.36
C LEU A 193 28.48 -7.16 11.90
N PHE A 194 27.51 -7.15 12.82
CA PHE A 194 26.13 -6.76 12.51
C PHE A 194 25.99 -5.27 12.24
N GLN A 195 26.66 -4.42 13.03
CA GLN A 195 26.55 -2.98 12.96
C GLN A 195 27.22 -2.40 11.70
N ARG A 196 28.33 -3.01 11.26
CA ARG A 196 28.95 -2.66 9.96
C ARG A 196 28.04 -2.99 8.78
N ASN A 197 27.28 -4.07 8.89
CA ASN A 197 26.40 -4.58 7.84
C ASN A 197 24.93 -4.17 8.03
N ILE A 198 24.64 -3.20 8.92
CA ILE A 198 23.28 -2.84 9.32
C ILE A 198 22.39 -2.43 8.15
N PHE A 199 22.93 -1.70 7.17
CA PHE A 199 22.19 -1.29 5.98
C PHE A 199 21.71 -2.50 5.16
N ASN A 200 22.57 -3.49 4.95
CA ASN A 200 22.22 -4.71 4.21
C ASN A 200 21.20 -5.54 4.98
N LEU A 201 21.30 -5.59 6.31
CA LEU A 201 20.35 -6.28 7.16
C LEU A 201 18.97 -5.61 7.15
N GLN A 202 18.91 -4.29 7.08
CA GLN A 202 17.63 -3.56 6.93
C GLN A 202 17.00 -3.80 5.55
N ILE A 203 17.79 -3.87 4.48
CA ILE A 203 17.29 -4.28 3.16
C ILE A 203 16.73 -5.70 3.21
N TYR A 204 17.47 -6.63 3.80
CA TYR A 204 17.01 -8.01 3.96
C TYR A 204 15.71 -8.07 4.77
N ASN A 205 15.60 -7.31 5.86
CA ASN A 205 14.39 -7.21 6.68
C ASN A 205 13.19 -6.66 5.87
N ALA A 206 13.40 -5.66 5.01
CA ALA A 206 12.36 -5.12 4.13
C ALA A 206 11.91 -6.16 3.07
N ILE A 207 12.85 -6.90 2.48
CA ILE A 207 12.53 -7.98 1.53
C ILE A 207 11.77 -9.10 2.24
N ALA A 208 12.20 -9.48 3.44
CA ALA A 208 11.51 -10.48 4.26
C ALA A 208 10.08 -10.04 4.61
N PHE A 209 9.86 -8.75 4.88
CA PHE A 209 8.52 -8.20 5.09
C PHE A 209 7.62 -8.36 3.86
N LEU A 210 8.11 -7.97 2.67
CA LEU A 210 7.36 -8.13 1.42
C LEU A 210 7.03 -9.61 1.17
N TRP A 211 7.98 -10.51 1.41
CA TRP A 211 7.77 -11.94 1.28
C TRP A 211 6.71 -12.48 2.25
N CYS A 212 6.77 -12.09 3.52
CA CYS A 212 5.75 -12.46 4.51
C CYS A 212 4.37 -11.92 4.15
N ALA A 213 4.27 -10.67 3.67
CA ALA A 213 3.01 -10.08 3.25
C ALA A 213 2.40 -10.83 2.05
N ASN A 214 3.21 -11.10 1.02
CA ASN A 214 2.80 -11.89 -0.14
C ASN A 214 2.39 -13.32 0.26
N PHE A 215 3.08 -13.93 1.22
CA PHE A 215 2.72 -15.24 1.76
C PHE A 215 1.35 -15.22 2.45
N VAL A 216 1.06 -14.21 3.28
CA VAL A 216 -0.24 -14.06 3.96
C VAL A 216 -1.36 -13.87 2.93
N ILE A 217 -1.14 -13.09 1.87
CA ILE A 217 -2.11 -12.89 0.79
C ILE A 217 -2.34 -14.21 0.04
N ALA A 218 -1.27 -14.93 -0.32
CA ALA A 218 -1.37 -16.21 -1.02
C ALA A 218 -2.08 -17.28 -0.18
N LEU A 219 -1.76 -17.39 1.11
CA LEU A 219 -2.48 -18.22 2.08
C LEU A 219 -3.96 -17.82 2.12
N GLY A 220 -4.22 -16.53 2.01
CA GLY A 220 -5.53 -15.94 1.87
C GLY A 220 -6.36 -16.55 0.73
N GLN A 221 -5.82 -16.41 -0.47
CA GLN A 221 -6.45 -16.89 -1.71
C GLN A 221 -6.62 -18.41 -1.70
N CYS A 222 -5.61 -19.15 -1.26
CA CYS A 222 -5.65 -20.62 -1.20
C CYS A 222 -6.73 -21.13 -0.23
N THR A 223 -6.84 -20.48 0.94
CA THR A 223 -7.85 -20.83 1.93
C THR A 223 -9.27 -20.63 1.38
N LEU A 224 -9.53 -19.46 0.79
CA LEU A 224 -10.84 -19.17 0.20
C LEU A 224 -11.14 -20.11 -0.98
N ALA A 225 -10.18 -20.33 -1.87
CA ALA A 225 -10.32 -21.25 -3.00
C ALA A 225 -10.68 -22.67 -2.51
N GLY A 226 -10.00 -23.17 -1.48
CA GLY A 226 -10.29 -24.49 -0.92
C GLY A 226 -11.65 -24.57 -0.19
N ALA A 227 -12.11 -23.48 0.41
CA ALA A 227 -13.44 -23.40 1.00
C ALA A 227 -14.52 -23.41 -0.09
N PHE A 228 -14.39 -22.57 -1.11
CA PHE A 228 -15.30 -22.54 -2.25
C PHE A 228 -15.30 -23.84 -3.06
N ALA A 229 -14.15 -24.52 -3.18
CA ALA A 229 -14.10 -25.85 -3.77
C ALA A 229 -14.99 -26.85 -3.02
N SER A 230 -15.00 -26.83 -1.68
CA SER A 230 -15.87 -27.72 -0.89
C SER A 230 -17.37 -27.46 -1.13
N TYR A 231 -17.75 -26.22 -1.46
CA TYR A 231 -19.12 -25.89 -1.87
C TYR A 231 -19.43 -26.37 -3.29
N TYR A 232 -18.57 -26.09 -4.26
CA TYR A 232 -18.84 -26.45 -5.66
C TYR A 232 -18.89 -27.97 -5.86
N TRP A 233 -18.06 -28.72 -5.14
CA TRP A 233 -17.98 -30.18 -5.21
C TRP A 233 -18.88 -30.92 -4.21
N ALA A 234 -19.72 -30.22 -3.45
CA ALA A 234 -20.78 -30.83 -2.64
C ALA A 234 -21.98 -31.18 -3.54
N PHE A 235 -22.32 -32.46 -3.72
CA PHE A 235 -23.45 -32.86 -4.59
C PHE A 235 -24.79 -32.70 -3.86
N SER A 236 -24.82 -32.98 -2.55
CA SER A 236 -25.94 -32.74 -1.66
C SER A 236 -25.67 -31.50 -0.79
N LYS A 237 -26.40 -30.40 -1.00
CA LYS A 237 -26.24 -29.15 -0.22
C LYS A 237 -27.43 -28.98 0.73
N PRO A 238 -27.23 -28.65 2.02
CA PRO A 238 -25.94 -28.37 2.69
C PRO A 238 -25.21 -29.61 3.23
N GLY A 239 -25.75 -30.83 3.08
CA GLY A 239 -25.26 -32.03 3.78
C GLY A 239 -23.77 -32.36 3.57
N ASP A 240 -23.26 -32.19 2.34
CA ASP A 240 -21.86 -32.52 2.00
C ASP A 240 -20.88 -31.36 2.27
N ILE A 241 -21.37 -30.20 2.73
CA ILE A 241 -20.52 -29.04 3.01
C ILE A 241 -19.96 -29.17 4.44
N PRO A 242 -18.63 -29.09 4.65
CA PRO A 242 -18.05 -29.12 5.99
C PRO A 242 -18.61 -28.00 6.88
N MET A 243 -18.80 -28.28 8.18
CA MET A 243 -19.37 -27.32 9.14
C MET A 243 -18.54 -26.02 9.25
N PHE A 244 -17.20 -26.12 9.15
CA PHE A 244 -16.28 -24.98 9.17
C PHE A 244 -15.37 -25.00 7.93
N PRO A 245 -15.89 -24.70 6.74
CA PRO A 245 -15.18 -24.94 5.48
C PRO A 245 -13.96 -24.02 5.33
N VAL A 246 -14.04 -22.78 5.83
CA VAL A 246 -12.92 -21.82 5.83
C VAL A 246 -11.81 -22.26 6.77
N CYS A 247 -12.11 -22.63 8.02
CA CYS A 247 -11.09 -23.10 8.97
C CYS A 247 -10.46 -24.41 8.53
N ALA A 248 -11.25 -25.37 8.05
CA ALA A 248 -10.73 -26.63 7.52
C ALA A 248 -9.81 -26.38 6.31
N SER A 249 -10.20 -25.49 5.40
CA SER A 249 -9.37 -25.10 4.25
C SER A 249 -8.08 -24.41 4.69
N PHE A 250 -8.15 -23.48 5.64
CA PHE A 250 -6.99 -22.79 6.20
C PHE A 250 -5.97 -23.76 6.79
N MET A 251 -6.43 -24.70 7.61
CA MET A 251 -5.57 -25.72 8.22
C MET A 251 -4.96 -26.65 7.17
N ARG A 252 -5.71 -26.98 6.11
CA ARG A 252 -5.18 -27.74 4.97
C ARG A 252 -4.13 -26.95 4.20
N SER A 253 -4.33 -25.66 3.97
CA SER A 253 -3.36 -24.77 3.33
C SER A 253 -2.05 -24.70 4.14
N ILE A 254 -2.13 -24.57 5.47
CA ILE A 254 -0.96 -24.57 6.34
C ILE A 254 -0.29 -25.95 6.42
N ARG A 255 -1.06 -27.04 6.47
CA ARG A 255 -0.49 -28.37 6.66
C ARG A 255 0.18 -28.92 5.38
N PHE A 256 -0.39 -28.64 4.22
CA PHE A 256 0.00 -29.32 2.97
C PHE A 256 0.53 -28.39 1.88
N HIS A 257 0.25 -27.07 1.94
CA HIS A 257 0.56 -26.16 0.83
C HIS A 257 1.53 -25.02 1.20
N VAL A 258 2.06 -24.98 2.43
CA VAL A 258 2.96 -23.90 2.87
C VAL A 258 4.17 -23.74 1.96
N GLY A 259 4.80 -24.84 1.53
CA GLY A 259 5.96 -24.76 0.64
C GLY A 259 5.65 -24.08 -0.69
N SER A 260 4.56 -24.49 -1.35
CA SER A 260 4.11 -23.90 -2.62
C SER A 260 3.69 -22.44 -2.45
N LEU A 261 3.00 -22.11 -1.36
CA LEU A 261 2.59 -20.75 -1.03
C LEU A 261 3.80 -19.84 -0.77
N ALA A 262 4.80 -20.34 -0.02
CA ALA A 262 6.04 -19.63 0.28
C ALA A 262 6.88 -19.39 -0.96
N PHE A 263 6.96 -20.38 -1.85
CA PHE A 263 7.65 -20.25 -3.12
C PHE A 263 6.93 -19.27 -4.07
N GLY A 264 5.61 -19.36 -4.20
CA GLY A 264 4.82 -18.42 -4.99
C GLY A 264 4.94 -16.98 -4.46
N ALA A 265 4.90 -16.81 -3.14
CA ALA A 265 5.11 -15.51 -2.50
C ALA A 265 6.52 -14.95 -2.76
N LEU A 266 7.54 -15.81 -2.86
CA LEU A 266 8.90 -15.38 -3.19
C LEU A 266 8.96 -14.85 -4.63
N ILE A 267 8.32 -15.52 -5.59
CA ILE A 267 8.23 -15.05 -6.98
C ILE A 267 7.54 -13.68 -7.04
N LEU A 268 6.38 -13.53 -6.37
CA LEU A 268 5.67 -12.26 -6.28
C LEU A 268 6.55 -11.16 -5.68
N THR A 269 7.31 -11.48 -4.64
CA THR A 269 8.23 -10.52 -4.00
C THR A 269 9.32 -10.05 -4.95
N VAL A 270 9.90 -10.95 -5.76
CA VAL A 270 10.90 -10.58 -6.77
C VAL A 270 10.29 -9.64 -7.83
N VAL A 271 9.10 -9.96 -8.34
CA VAL A 271 8.36 -9.12 -9.28
C VAL A 271 8.06 -7.74 -8.68
N GLN A 272 7.60 -7.69 -7.44
CA GLN A 272 7.28 -6.47 -6.72
C GLN A 272 8.51 -5.59 -6.49
N ILE A 273 9.67 -6.17 -6.16
CA ILE A 273 10.94 -5.44 -6.03
C ILE A 273 11.33 -4.81 -7.37
N VAL A 274 11.24 -5.56 -8.47
CA VAL A 274 11.53 -5.03 -9.82
C VAL A 274 10.62 -3.83 -10.13
N ARG A 275 9.33 -3.91 -9.80
CA ARG A 275 8.39 -2.79 -9.98
C ARG A 275 8.77 -1.56 -9.15
N ILE A 276 9.13 -1.75 -7.88
CA ILE A 276 9.57 -0.66 -6.99
C ILE A 276 10.81 0.02 -7.57
N ILE A 277 11.77 -0.77 -8.08
CA ILE A 277 12.98 -0.23 -8.71
C ILE A 277 12.65 0.54 -10.00
N LEU A 278 11.78 0.00 -10.86
CA LEU A 278 11.34 0.67 -12.09
C LEU A 278 10.62 1.99 -11.78
N GLU A 279 9.77 2.01 -10.73
CA GLU A 279 9.09 3.23 -10.27
C GLU A 279 10.09 4.27 -9.75
N TYR A 280 11.08 3.83 -8.97
CA TYR A 280 12.13 4.70 -8.47
C TYR A 280 12.98 5.29 -9.60
N ILE A 281 13.39 4.48 -10.59
CA ILE A 281 14.15 4.93 -11.75
C ILE A 281 13.32 5.94 -12.56
N ASP A 282 12.05 5.65 -12.83
CA ASP A 282 11.17 6.55 -13.58
C ASP A 282 11.04 7.90 -12.87
N HIS A 283 10.79 7.88 -11.56
CA HIS A 283 10.71 9.10 -10.76
C HIS A 283 12.02 9.91 -10.79
N LYS A 284 13.17 9.25 -10.69
CA LYS A 284 14.48 9.94 -10.68
C LYS A 284 14.90 10.48 -12.04
N THR A 285 14.50 9.81 -13.12
CA THR A 285 14.91 10.15 -14.50
C THR A 285 13.89 11.01 -15.24
N ARG A 286 12.72 11.29 -14.63
CA ARG A 286 11.60 12.00 -15.25
C ARG A 286 11.96 13.31 -15.98
N SER A 287 12.96 14.06 -15.52
CA SER A 287 13.39 15.32 -16.14
C SER A 287 14.41 15.14 -17.28
N ALA A 288 15.03 13.97 -17.40
CA ALA A 288 16.11 13.68 -18.35
C ALA A 288 15.74 12.59 -19.38
N GLN A 289 14.50 12.09 -19.36
CA GLN A 289 14.06 11.01 -20.24
C GLN A 289 13.81 11.47 -21.67
N ASN A 290 14.44 10.75 -22.60
CA ASN A 290 14.14 10.75 -24.03
C ASN A 290 12.92 9.85 -24.35
N PRO A 291 12.19 10.08 -25.47
CA PRO A 291 10.94 9.36 -25.77
C PRO A 291 11.05 7.83 -25.79
N CYS A 292 12.18 7.29 -26.25
CA CYS A 292 12.45 5.85 -26.27
C CYS A 292 12.54 5.26 -24.85
N ALA A 293 13.25 5.93 -23.93
CA ALA A 293 13.35 5.48 -22.53
C ALA A 293 11.98 5.51 -21.84
N ARG A 294 11.17 6.54 -22.11
CA ARG A 294 9.81 6.65 -21.59
C ARG A 294 8.89 5.51 -22.08
N PHE A 295 9.00 5.15 -23.37
CA PHE A 295 8.27 4.00 -23.93
C PHE A 295 8.70 2.68 -23.28
N LEU A 296 10.00 2.41 -23.17
CA LEU A 296 10.51 1.19 -22.55
C LEU A 296 10.10 1.04 -21.08
N ILE A 297 10.21 2.12 -20.29
CA ILE A 297 9.77 2.12 -18.89
C ILE A 297 8.27 1.85 -18.79
N CYS A 298 7.46 2.47 -19.67
CA CYS A 298 6.02 2.21 -19.72
C CYS A 298 5.73 0.72 -20.02
N CYS A 299 6.36 0.14 -21.04
CA CYS A 299 6.20 -1.27 -21.38
C CYS A 299 6.61 -2.20 -20.23
N LEU A 300 7.75 -1.96 -19.59
CA LEU A 300 8.21 -2.77 -18.46
C LEU A 300 7.27 -2.64 -17.27
N LYS A 301 6.82 -1.42 -16.93
CA LYS A 301 5.81 -1.22 -15.88
C LYS A 301 4.53 -1.99 -16.17
N CYS A 302 4.03 -1.94 -17.41
CA CYS A 302 2.84 -2.72 -17.82
C CYS A 302 3.06 -4.24 -17.71
N CYS A 303 4.18 -4.76 -18.22
CA CYS A 303 4.48 -6.20 -18.18
C CYS A 303 4.57 -6.73 -16.74
N PHE A 304 5.29 -6.02 -15.86
CA PHE A 304 5.39 -6.43 -14.46
C PHE A 304 4.10 -6.15 -13.69
N TRP A 305 3.28 -5.20 -14.12
CA TRP A 305 1.93 -5.02 -13.58
C TRP A 305 1.03 -6.23 -13.83
N CYS A 306 1.15 -6.87 -14.99
CA CYS A 306 0.42 -8.10 -15.30
C CYS A 306 0.94 -9.36 -14.55
N LEU A 307 2.13 -9.29 -13.94
CA LEU A 307 2.77 -10.42 -13.24
C LEU A 307 2.57 -10.40 -11.72
N GLU A 308 2.09 -9.29 -11.17
CA GLU A 308 1.68 -9.15 -9.76
C GLU A 308 0.18 -9.45 -9.62
#